data_AF-A0A8T7L4Q0-F1
#
_entry.id   AF-A0A8T7L4Q0-F1
#
_cell.length_a   1.000
_cell.length_b   1.000
_cell.length_c   1.000
_cell.angle_alpha   90.00
_cell.angle_beta   90.00
_cell.angle_gamma   90.00
#
_symmetry.space_group_name_H-M   'P 1'
#
loop_
_entity.id
_entity.type
_entity.pdbx_description
1 polymer ?
#
loop_
_entity_poly.entity_id
_entity_poly.type
_entity_poly.pdbx_seq_one_letter_code
_entity_poly.pdbx_strand_id
1 'polypeptide(L)'
;MNCRWIVHNLRRLAAGSQPSVKNPQLSTLSPQYAVRCILLLILLAACQPGTTTPAAPTPAVLEVKQLATVYISPTPDESQLQATRRAVTATPGPPTAQATPTATAYIGIFIGEVLADEGPVPGLEQLAASATLDFPATRLPTCTIPPDAVFGAGWGQDAEVPQRLGCPIQIVAQFRGTAQVFERGAMYWRGDTGEIWAIVTSGPSAGRYWTAQQSGEEANADILVPEGLRVPVRGFGWMWRSVPEVRDALGFARTDEQELAMQSQRFESGLLLLDSSSGLVFALIVDGTAYGPFGI
;
A
#
# COMPACT_ATOMS: atom_id res chain seq x y z
N MET A 1 3.69 27.45 -17.58
CA MET A 1 5.10 27.92 -17.51
C MET A 1 5.17 29.35 -18.04
N ASN A 2 5.59 30.31 -17.22
CA ASN A 2 5.46 31.74 -17.49
C ASN A 2 6.61 32.28 -18.37
N CYS A 3 6.32 32.61 -19.63
CA CYS A 3 7.25 33.21 -20.61
C CYS A 3 7.86 34.58 -20.23
N ARG A 4 7.39 35.19 -19.13
CA ARG A 4 7.82 36.53 -18.71
C ARG A 4 9.25 36.55 -18.14
N TRP A 5 9.76 35.43 -17.64
CA TRP A 5 11.11 35.36 -17.04
C TRP A 5 12.23 35.24 -18.10
N ILE A 6 11.96 34.53 -19.20
CA ILE A 6 12.96 34.25 -20.25
C ILE A 6 13.33 35.51 -21.05
N VAL A 7 12.35 36.38 -21.33
CA VAL A 7 12.58 37.61 -22.11
C VAL A 7 13.41 38.64 -21.34
N HIS A 8 13.31 38.67 -20.01
CA HIS A 8 14.09 39.60 -19.18
C HIS A 8 15.58 39.20 -19.11
N ASN A 9 15.89 37.90 -19.09
CA ASN A 9 17.27 37.42 -19.01
C ASN A 9 18.03 37.52 -20.35
N LEU A 10 17.36 37.38 -21.50
CA LEU A 10 18.01 37.53 -22.80
C LEU A 10 18.41 38.98 -23.12
N ARG A 11 17.69 39.98 -22.60
CA ARG A 11 18.08 41.39 -22.76
C ARG A 11 19.35 41.79 -22.00
N ARG A 12 19.72 41.07 -20.93
CA ARG A 12 20.96 41.35 -20.18
C ARG A 12 22.22 40.80 -20.86
N LEU A 13 22.09 39.77 -21.71
CA LEU A 13 23.23 39.15 -22.39
C LEU A 13 23.66 39.90 -23.67
N ALA A 14 22.81 40.74 -24.24
CA ALA A 14 23.10 41.47 -25.48
C ALA A 14 23.78 42.85 -25.28
N ALA A 15 23.97 43.30 -24.04
CA ALA A 15 24.47 44.65 -23.74
C ALA A 15 25.99 44.76 -23.50
N GLY A 16 26.76 43.69 -23.69
CA GLY A 16 28.17 43.66 -23.32
C GLY A 16 29.08 42.98 -24.35
N SER A 17 29.26 43.58 -25.52
CA SER A 17 30.47 43.35 -26.33
C SER A 17 30.58 44.36 -27.48
N GLN A 18 31.58 45.24 -27.42
CA GLN A 18 31.99 46.09 -28.55
C GLN A 18 32.62 45.25 -29.67
N PRO A 19 32.57 45.70 -30.94
CA PRO A 19 33.21 45.01 -32.06
C PRO A 19 34.66 45.49 -32.25
N SER A 20 35.61 44.56 -32.33
CA SER A 20 36.96 44.80 -32.83
C SER A 20 37.20 44.03 -34.13
N VAL A 21 37.85 44.71 -35.05
CA VAL A 21 38.01 44.44 -36.48
C VAL A 21 38.98 43.27 -36.73
N LYS A 22 38.64 42.34 -37.63
CA LYS A 22 39.43 41.98 -38.84
C LYS A 22 39.00 40.65 -39.49
N ASN A 23 38.87 40.77 -40.81
CA ASN A 23 39.18 39.82 -41.87
C ASN A 23 38.07 38.95 -42.52
N PRO A 24 38.02 38.95 -43.87
CA PRO A 24 36.99 38.27 -44.63
C PRO A 24 37.47 36.90 -45.10
N GLN A 25 36.72 35.84 -44.80
CA GLN A 25 36.74 34.60 -45.57
C GLN A 25 35.33 34.04 -45.62
N LEU A 26 34.74 34.07 -46.81
CA LEU A 26 33.52 33.34 -47.13
C LEU A 26 33.74 31.86 -46.82
N SER A 27 32.97 31.32 -45.88
CA SER A 27 32.78 29.89 -45.73
C SER A 27 31.29 29.58 -45.82
N THR A 28 31.02 28.62 -46.68
CA THR A 28 29.72 28.10 -47.10
C THR A 28 28.93 27.58 -45.89
N LEU A 29 27.75 28.19 -45.66
CA LEU A 29 26.81 27.75 -44.63
C LEU A 29 26.19 26.40 -45.03
N SER A 30 26.50 25.36 -44.25
CA SER A 30 25.97 24.01 -44.45
C SER A 30 24.44 23.95 -44.28
N PRO A 31 23.73 23.07 -45.03
CA PRO A 31 22.26 23.06 -45.14
C PRO A 31 21.52 22.78 -43.81
N GLN A 32 22.22 22.24 -42.83
CA GLN A 32 21.74 21.95 -41.47
C GLN A 32 21.49 23.22 -40.62
N TYR A 33 22.13 24.36 -40.92
CA TYR A 33 21.85 25.64 -40.24
C TYR A 33 20.62 26.36 -40.80
N ALA A 34 20.35 26.21 -42.11
CA ALA A 34 19.16 26.80 -42.74
C ALA A 34 17.86 26.16 -42.20
N VAL A 35 17.84 24.84 -42.01
CA VAL A 35 16.69 24.11 -41.45
C VAL A 35 16.42 24.54 -40.00
N ARG A 36 17.47 24.75 -39.19
CA ARG A 36 17.33 25.23 -37.80
C ARG A 36 16.81 26.67 -37.73
N CYS A 37 17.25 27.55 -38.62
CA CYS A 37 16.71 28.93 -38.69
C CYS A 37 15.25 28.97 -39.14
N ILE A 38 14.84 28.11 -40.07
CA ILE A 38 13.45 28.02 -40.54
C ILE A 38 12.53 27.47 -39.44
N LEU A 39 12.95 26.44 -38.70
CA LEU A 39 12.20 25.91 -37.56
C LEU A 39 12.04 26.93 -36.42
N LEU A 40 13.07 27.75 -36.18
CA LEU A 40 13.00 28.83 -35.18
C LEU A 40 12.03 29.95 -35.60
N LEU A 41 11.99 30.30 -36.89
CA LEU A 41 11.05 31.29 -37.43
C LEU A 41 9.59 30.82 -37.39
N ILE A 42 9.34 29.53 -37.63
CA ILE A 42 7.99 28.95 -37.54
C ILE A 42 7.48 28.97 -36.08
N LEU A 43 8.34 28.72 -35.09
CA LEU A 43 7.99 28.79 -33.67
C LEU A 43 7.68 30.22 -33.19
N LEU A 44 8.26 31.26 -33.83
CA LEU A 44 8.03 32.66 -33.50
C LEU A 44 6.75 33.25 -34.12
N ALA A 45 6.22 32.66 -35.19
CA ALA A 45 5.03 33.16 -35.90
C ALA A 45 3.68 32.72 -35.28
N ALA A 46 3.68 31.84 -34.28
CA ALA A 46 2.45 31.30 -33.67
C ALA A 46 1.86 32.12 -32.50
N CYS A 47 2.43 33.29 -32.18
CA CYS A 47 1.88 34.19 -31.16
C CYS A 47 1.07 35.33 -31.81
N GLN A 48 -0.21 35.08 -32.12
CA GLN A 48 -1.17 36.16 -32.32
C GLN A 48 -1.67 36.67 -30.95
N PRO A 49 -1.78 37.99 -30.74
CA PRO A 49 -2.44 38.54 -29.55
C PRO A 49 -3.94 38.28 -29.65
N GLY A 50 -4.46 37.45 -28.75
CA GLY A 50 -5.91 37.24 -28.60
C GLY A 50 -6.58 38.55 -28.22
N THR A 51 -7.51 39.02 -29.05
CA THR A 51 -8.41 40.13 -28.75
C THR A 51 -9.29 39.74 -27.56
N THR A 52 -9.07 40.38 -26.41
CA THR A 52 -9.96 40.24 -25.24
C THR A 52 -11.25 41.03 -25.50
N THR A 53 -12.30 40.31 -25.87
CA THR A 53 -13.69 40.80 -25.82
C THR A 53 -14.07 41.04 -24.35
N PRO A 54 -14.56 42.24 -23.95
CA PRO A 54 -15.05 42.46 -22.60
C PRO A 54 -16.30 41.62 -22.36
N ALA A 55 -16.25 40.73 -21.36
CA ALA A 55 -17.39 39.95 -20.91
C ALA A 55 -18.44 40.84 -20.25
N ALA A 56 -19.70 40.65 -20.63
CA ALA A 56 -20.87 41.28 -20.01
C ALA A 56 -21.00 40.86 -18.53
N PRO A 57 -21.54 41.73 -17.64
CA PRO A 57 -21.73 41.39 -16.24
C PRO A 57 -22.76 40.25 -16.09
N THR A 58 -22.31 39.15 -15.49
CA THR A 58 -23.15 38.00 -15.11
C THR A 58 -24.10 38.40 -13.97
N PRO A 59 -25.39 38.00 -14.00
CA PRO A 59 -26.29 38.23 -12.86
C PRO A 59 -25.86 37.38 -11.65
N ALA A 60 -25.97 37.95 -10.46
CA ALA A 60 -25.63 37.31 -9.20
C ALA A 60 -26.43 36.00 -9.00
N VAL A 61 -25.72 34.92 -8.70
CA VAL A 61 -26.30 33.64 -8.30
C VAL A 61 -26.79 33.77 -6.86
N LEU A 62 -28.11 33.72 -6.67
CA LEU A 62 -28.76 33.57 -5.37
C LEU A 62 -28.49 32.16 -4.85
N GLU A 63 -27.68 32.05 -3.79
CA GLU A 63 -27.46 30.79 -3.09
C GLU A 63 -28.71 30.47 -2.25
N VAL A 64 -29.57 29.58 -2.76
CA VAL A 64 -30.74 29.11 -2.02
C VAL A 64 -30.30 28.03 -1.04
N LYS A 65 -30.22 28.39 0.25
CA LYS A 65 -29.93 27.48 1.35
C LYS A 65 -31.11 26.50 1.52
N GLN A 66 -31.02 25.32 0.91
CA GLN A 66 -32.01 24.27 1.11
C GLN A 66 -31.90 23.70 2.53
N LEU A 67 -32.96 23.88 3.32
CA LEU A 67 -33.10 23.28 4.64
C LEU A 67 -33.44 21.79 4.46
N ALA A 68 -32.53 20.92 4.89
CA ALA A 68 -32.79 19.48 4.94
C ALA A 68 -33.68 19.16 6.14
N THR A 69 -34.93 18.74 5.88
CA THR A 69 -35.82 18.24 6.92
C THR A 69 -35.37 16.84 7.32
N VAL A 70 -34.76 16.72 8.50
CA VAL A 70 -34.39 15.42 9.09
C VAL A 70 -35.68 14.71 9.50
N TYR A 71 -36.02 13.61 8.83
CA TYR A 71 -37.10 12.73 9.28
C TYR A 71 -36.62 11.95 10.50
N ILE A 72 -37.08 12.35 11.68
CA ILE A 72 -36.89 11.58 12.91
C ILE A 72 -37.91 10.43 12.85
N SER A 73 -37.43 9.19 12.79
CA SER A 73 -38.29 8.02 12.83
C SER A 73 -39.14 8.05 14.10
N PRO A 74 -40.45 7.70 14.04
CA PRO A 74 -41.29 7.68 15.22
C PRO A 74 -40.73 6.74 16.29
N THR A 75 -40.71 7.19 17.54
CA THR A 75 -40.37 6.35 18.69
C THR A 75 -41.29 5.13 18.71
N PRO A 76 -40.76 3.89 18.76
CA PRO A 76 -41.58 2.69 18.76
C PRO A 76 -42.60 2.70 19.92
N ASP A 77 -43.83 2.28 19.62
CA ASP A 77 -44.87 2.15 20.65
C ASP A 77 -44.66 0.90 21.54
N GLU A 78 -45.36 0.84 22.67
CA GLU A 78 -45.23 -0.25 23.65
C GLU A 78 -45.55 -1.62 23.04
N SER A 79 -46.45 -1.70 22.06
CA SER A 79 -46.80 -2.95 21.41
C SER A 79 -45.67 -3.45 20.51
N GLN A 80 -44.97 -2.54 19.83
CA GLN A 80 -43.79 -2.84 19.02
C GLN A 80 -42.58 -3.24 19.89
N LEU A 81 -42.40 -2.59 21.04
CA LEU A 81 -41.38 -2.97 22.02
C LEU A 81 -41.63 -4.38 22.58
N GLN A 82 -42.88 -4.73 22.84
CA GLN A 82 -43.24 -6.07 23.31
C GLN A 82 -43.12 -7.13 22.22
N ALA A 83 -43.48 -6.82 20.97
CA ALA A 83 -43.25 -7.72 19.83
C ALA A 83 -41.76 -8.02 19.63
N THR A 84 -40.91 -7.00 19.73
CA THR A 84 -39.45 -7.15 19.64
C THR A 84 -38.91 -8.01 20.78
N ARG A 85 -39.36 -7.78 22.03
CA ARG A 85 -38.95 -8.61 23.18
C ARG A 85 -39.36 -10.07 23.04
N ARG A 86 -40.51 -10.36 22.43
CA ARG A 86 -41.00 -11.73 22.20
C ARG A 86 -40.29 -12.43 21.04
N ALA A 87 -39.71 -11.70 20.09
CA ALA A 87 -38.98 -12.26 18.96
C ALA A 87 -37.54 -12.68 19.31
N VAL A 88 -36.99 -12.24 20.44
CA VAL A 88 -35.67 -12.66 20.93
C VAL A 88 -35.80 -13.98 21.68
N THR A 89 -35.95 -15.07 20.94
CA THR A 89 -35.78 -16.42 21.50
C THR A 89 -34.29 -16.75 21.54
N ALA A 90 -33.77 -17.15 22.70
CA ALA A 90 -32.41 -17.65 22.80
C ALA A 90 -32.26 -18.93 21.96
N THR A 91 -31.45 -18.87 20.91
CA THR A 91 -31.02 -20.07 20.18
C THR A 91 -30.27 -20.99 21.14
N PRO A 92 -30.69 -22.26 21.31
CA PRO A 92 -29.91 -23.23 22.07
C PRO A 92 -28.50 -23.32 21.46
N GLY A 93 -27.47 -23.20 22.30
CA GLY A 93 -26.09 -23.32 21.85
C GLY A 93 -25.84 -24.65 21.14
N PRO A 94 -24.97 -24.69 20.12
CA PRO A 94 -24.61 -25.94 19.45
C PRO A 94 -24.00 -26.93 20.45
N PRO A 95 -24.24 -28.26 20.30
CA PRO A 95 -23.64 -29.25 21.17
C PRO A 95 -22.12 -29.20 21.08
N THR A 96 -21.46 -29.18 22.23
CA THR A 96 -20.00 -29.25 22.35
C THR A 96 -19.51 -30.56 21.75
N ALA A 97 -18.80 -30.50 20.62
CA ALA A 97 -18.10 -31.65 20.07
C ALA A 97 -16.90 -31.98 20.97
N GLN A 98 -16.98 -33.11 21.66
CA GLN A 98 -15.88 -33.66 22.42
C GLN A 98 -14.90 -34.29 21.43
N ALA A 99 -13.80 -33.61 21.12
CA ALA A 99 -12.73 -34.18 20.31
C ALA A 99 -12.01 -35.27 21.13
N THR A 100 -12.18 -36.53 20.74
CA THR A 100 -11.33 -37.62 21.20
C THR A 100 -9.95 -37.45 20.55
N PRO A 101 -8.85 -37.30 21.30
CA PRO A 101 -7.52 -37.20 20.70
C PRO A 101 -7.15 -38.53 20.05
N THR A 102 -7.03 -38.54 18.71
CA THR A 102 -6.45 -39.65 17.96
C THR A 102 -4.93 -39.62 18.16
N ALA A 103 -4.38 -40.72 18.67
CA ALA A 103 -2.94 -40.88 18.89
C ALA A 103 -2.15 -40.63 17.59
N THR A 104 -1.24 -39.66 17.64
CA THR A 104 -0.28 -39.38 16.57
C THR A 104 0.69 -40.55 16.45
N ALA A 105 0.92 -41.05 15.22
CA ALA A 105 1.93 -42.06 14.96
C ALA A 105 3.31 -41.52 15.39
N TYR A 106 3.89 -42.12 16.41
CA TYR A 106 5.28 -41.87 16.79
C TYR A 106 6.19 -42.35 15.66
N ILE A 107 6.96 -41.43 15.10
CA ILE A 107 8.10 -41.75 14.23
C ILE A 107 9.14 -42.43 15.13
N GLY A 108 9.32 -43.73 14.95
CA GLY A 108 10.37 -44.49 15.63
C GLY A 108 11.75 -44.01 15.19
N ILE A 109 12.53 -43.49 16.12
CA ILE A 109 13.99 -43.38 15.98
C ILE A 109 14.53 -44.81 16.14
N PHE A 110 15.02 -45.40 15.05
CA PHE A 110 15.85 -46.60 15.14
C PHE A 110 17.22 -46.20 15.68
N ILE A 111 17.41 -46.30 17.00
CA ILE A 111 18.75 -46.45 17.56
C ILE A 111 19.09 -47.93 17.46
N GLY A 112 19.69 -48.31 16.33
CA GLY A 112 20.36 -49.60 16.21
C GLY A 112 21.60 -49.61 17.11
N GLU A 113 21.65 -50.61 17.99
CA GLU A 113 22.79 -50.96 18.82
C GLU A 113 24.05 -51.18 17.96
N VAL A 114 25.10 -50.42 18.24
CA VAL A 114 26.43 -50.63 17.65
C VAL A 114 27.06 -51.83 18.33
N LEU A 115 27.02 -52.99 17.67
CA LEU A 115 27.98 -54.05 17.94
C LEU A 115 29.32 -53.59 17.34
N ALA A 116 30.24 -53.23 18.24
CA ALA A 116 31.62 -52.98 17.91
C ALA A 116 32.25 -54.28 17.37
N ASP A 117 32.56 -54.29 16.07
CA ASP A 117 33.49 -55.25 15.49
C ASP A 117 34.65 -54.45 14.89
N GLU A 118 35.83 -54.62 15.48
CA GLU A 118 37.06 -53.90 15.11
C GLU A 118 37.63 -54.49 13.82
N GLY A 119 37.28 -53.87 12.69
CA GLY A 119 37.95 -54.09 11.40
C GLY A 119 38.65 -52.80 10.93
N PRO A 120 39.87 -52.87 10.38
CA PRO A 120 40.58 -51.68 9.90
C PRO A 120 39.92 -51.16 8.62
N VAL A 121 39.28 -49.99 8.71
CA VAL A 121 38.65 -49.29 7.58
C VAL A 121 39.71 -48.64 6.66
N PRO A 122 39.80 -49.03 5.37
CA PRO A 122 40.53 -48.25 4.38
C PRO A 122 39.61 -47.15 3.81
N GLY A 123 40.07 -45.91 3.82
CA GLY A 123 39.60 -44.87 2.91
C GLY A 123 38.46 -43.96 3.41
N LEU A 124 38.76 -43.05 4.33
CA LEU A 124 37.86 -41.94 4.68
C LEU A 124 37.92 -40.76 3.70
N GLU A 125 38.73 -40.82 2.65
CA GLU A 125 38.86 -39.74 1.66
C GLU A 125 37.92 -39.88 0.46
N GLN A 126 37.20 -41.01 0.33
CA GLN A 126 36.39 -41.34 -0.84
C GLN A 126 34.87 -41.33 -0.59
N LEU A 127 34.42 -40.95 0.61
CA LEU A 127 32.99 -40.77 0.95
C LEU A 127 32.52 -39.30 0.96
N ALA A 128 33.41 -38.33 0.72
CA ALA A 128 33.04 -36.92 0.61
C ALA A 128 32.55 -36.52 -0.80
N ALA A 129 32.62 -37.43 -1.78
CA ALA A 129 32.09 -37.21 -3.12
C ALA A 129 30.73 -37.90 -3.26
N SER A 130 29.70 -37.12 -3.62
CA SER A 130 28.34 -37.57 -3.98
C SER A 130 27.25 -37.55 -2.89
N ALA A 131 27.34 -36.67 -1.90
CA ALA A 131 26.15 -36.23 -1.17
C ALA A 131 25.68 -34.84 -1.66
N THR A 132 25.45 -34.68 -2.96
CA THR A 132 24.45 -33.69 -3.42
C THR A 132 23.10 -34.27 -3.02
N LEU A 133 22.60 -33.88 -1.84
CA LEU A 133 21.18 -33.99 -1.57
C LEU A 133 20.48 -33.09 -2.59
N ASP A 134 19.93 -33.71 -3.62
CA ASP A 134 18.91 -33.08 -4.46
C ASP A 134 17.71 -32.85 -3.54
N PHE A 135 17.71 -31.71 -2.86
CA PHE A 135 16.50 -31.22 -2.23
C PHE A 135 15.51 -31.00 -3.37
N PRO A 136 14.34 -31.67 -3.38
CA PRO A 136 13.32 -31.30 -4.35
C PRO A 136 13.09 -29.80 -4.16
N ALA A 137 13.28 -29.01 -5.22
CA ALA A 137 12.83 -27.64 -5.23
C ALA A 137 11.38 -27.68 -4.77
N THR A 138 11.10 -27.16 -3.58
CA THR A 138 9.79 -27.19 -2.94
C THR A 138 8.84 -26.55 -3.94
N ARG A 139 8.13 -27.36 -4.71
CA ARG A 139 7.09 -26.85 -5.60
C ARG A 139 6.10 -26.19 -4.67
N LEU A 140 5.85 -24.90 -4.89
CA LEU A 140 4.76 -24.20 -4.24
C LEU A 140 3.52 -25.08 -4.35
N PRO A 141 2.74 -25.25 -3.26
CA PRO A 141 1.54 -26.06 -3.30
C PRO A 141 0.68 -25.60 -4.48
N THR A 142 0.23 -26.54 -5.32
CA THR A 142 -0.74 -26.24 -6.36
C THR A 142 -2.05 -25.91 -5.67
N CYS A 143 -2.27 -24.61 -5.44
CA CYS A 143 -3.46 -24.12 -4.77
C CYS A 143 -4.70 -24.28 -5.65
N THR A 144 -5.82 -24.62 -5.02
CA THR A 144 -7.13 -24.70 -5.71
C THR A 144 -7.56 -23.34 -6.24
N ILE A 145 -7.29 -22.28 -5.47
CA ILE A 145 -7.50 -20.89 -5.86
C ILE A 145 -6.11 -20.29 -6.14
N PRO A 146 -5.84 -19.77 -7.35
CA PRO A 146 -4.58 -19.10 -7.63
C PRO A 146 -4.56 -17.70 -6.97
N PRO A 147 -3.36 -17.18 -6.63
CA PRO A 147 -3.19 -15.77 -6.36
C PRO A 147 -3.66 -14.95 -7.56
N ASP A 148 -4.45 -13.90 -7.32
CA ASP A 148 -4.98 -13.09 -8.40
C ASP A 148 -3.89 -12.22 -9.04
N ALA A 149 -3.94 -12.07 -10.36
CA ALA A 149 -2.96 -11.31 -11.12
C ALA A 149 -2.95 -9.81 -10.77
N VAL A 150 -4.02 -9.29 -10.13
CA VAL A 150 -4.11 -7.89 -9.69
C VAL A 150 -3.00 -7.49 -8.70
N PHE A 151 -2.43 -8.45 -7.97
CA PHE A 151 -1.34 -8.19 -7.03
C PHE A 151 0.06 -8.16 -7.68
N GLY A 152 0.14 -8.33 -9.00
CA GLY A 152 1.41 -8.39 -9.71
C GLY A 152 2.27 -9.59 -9.29
N ALA A 153 3.54 -9.58 -9.72
CA ALA A 153 4.49 -10.67 -9.46
C ALA A 153 5.58 -10.32 -8.45
N GLY A 154 5.63 -9.06 -7.95
CA GLY A 154 6.72 -8.56 -7.10
C GLY A 154 6.85 -9.31 -5.78
N TRP A 155 5.72 -9.56 -5.10
CA TRP A 155 5.68 -10.30 -3.83
C TRP A 155 6.08 -11.78 -3.99
N GLY A 156 5.96 -12.34 -5.19
CA GLY A 156 6.32 -13.72 -5.50
C GLY A 156 7.78 -13.93 -5.87
N GLN A 157 8.59 -12.86 -5.98
CA GLN A 157 10.02 -12.96 -6.28
C GLN A 157 10.85 -13.39 -5.06
N ASP A 158 10.40 -13.04 -3.86
CA ASP A 158 10.98 -13.53 -2.62
C ASP A 158 10.36 -14.89 -2.29
N ALA A 159 11.15 -15.96 -2.25
CA ALA A 159 10.65 -17.31 -1.97
C ALA A 159 10.03 -17.43 -0.57
N GLU A 160 10.42 -16.57 0.38
CA GLU A 160 9.90 -16.59 1.74
C GLU A 160 8.42 -16.17 1.78
N VAL A 161 8.05 -15.13 1.04
CA VAL A 161 6.70 -14.54 1.13
C VAL A 161 5.59 -15.53 0.71
N PRO A 162 5.63 -16.18 -0.46
CA PRO A 162 4.65 -17.19 -0.84
C PRO A 162 4.66 -18.42 0.08
N GLN A 163 5.83 -18.87 0.55
CA GLN A 163 5.92 -20.00 1.47
C GLN A 163 5.24 -19.69 2.80
N ARG A 164 5.40 -18.47 3.31
CA ARG A 164 4.79 -18.02 4.56
C ARG A 164 3.30 -17.71 4.43
N LEU A 165 2.84 -17.22 3.28
CA LEU A 165 1.41 -16.99 3.02
C LEU A 165 0.62 -18.31 2.92
N GLY A 166 1.21 -19.34 2.30
CA GLY A 166 0.52 -20.59 1.99
C GLY A 166 -0.39 -20.45 0.77
N CYS A 167 -1.49 -21.20 0.73
CA CYS A 167 -2.45 -21.11 -0.38
C CYS A 167 -3.52 -20.04 -0.16
N PRO A 168 -4.01 -19.37 -1.22
CA PRO A 168 -5.22 -18.56 -1.15
C PRO A 168 -6.43 -19.40 -0.71
N ILE A 169 -7.20 -18.86 0.23
CA ILE A 169 -8.43 -19.51 0.76
C ILE A 169 -9.71 -18.82 0.27
N GLN A 170 -9.58 -17.72 -0.47
CA GLN A 170 -10.69 -17.00 -1.10
C GLN A 170 -10.24 -16.27 -2.36
N ILE A 171 -11.21 -15.92 -3.19
CA ILE A 171 -11.02 -14.96 -4.28
C ILE A 171 -10.80 -13.55 -3.73
N VAL A 172 -10.40 -12.62 -4.60
CA VAL A 172 -10.19 -11.22 -4.23
C VAL A 172 -11.49 -10.60 -3.72
N ALA A 173 -11.40 -9.92 -2.57
CA ALA A 173 -12.43 -9.04 -2.07
C ALA A 173 -12.04 -7.58 -2.39
N GLN A 174 -13.00 -6.83 -2.91
CA GLN A 174 -12.86 -5.40 -3.19
C GLN A 174 -13.69 -4.59 -2.20
N PHE A 175 -13.14 -3.50 -1.69
CA PHE A 175 -13.82 -2.66 -0.72
C PHE A 175 -13.34 -1.22 -0.79
N ARG A 176 -14.16 -0.31 -0.27
CA ARG A 176 -13.75 1.06 0.00
C ARG A 176 -13.01 1.11 1.32
N GLY A 177 -12.02 1.98 1.40
CA GLY A 177 -11.33 2.24 2.65
C GLY A 177 -10.70 3.60 2.66
N THR A 178 -9.94 3.83 3.71
CA THR A 178 -9.21 5.07 3.93
C THR A 178 -7.77 4.71 4.21
N ALA A 179 -6.81 5.51 3.75
CA ALA A 179 -5.43 5.40 4.18
C ALA A 179 -4.89 6.72 4.68
N GLN A 180 -3.85 6.62 5.51
CA GLN A 180 -3.06 7.75 5.95
C GLN A 180 -1.59 7.35 5.97
N VAL A 181 -0.72 8.17 5.39
CA VAL A 181 0.71 7.93 5.35
C VAL A 181 1.37 8.53 6.58
N PHE A 182 2.25 7.75 7.20
CA PHE A 182 3.03 8.09 8.39
C PHE A 182 4.51 8.25 8.05
N GLU A 183 5.32 8.60 9.04
CA GLU A 183 6.76 8.79 8.85
C GLU A 183 7.49 7.55 8.36
N ARG A 184 7.08 6.37 8.84
CA ARG A 184 7.75 5.08 8.61
C ARG A 184 6.80 3.98 8.12
N GLY A 185 5.60 4.35 7.69
CA GLY A 185 4.60 3.38 7.28
C GLY A 185 3.29 4.01 6.87
N ALA A 186 2.22 3.23 6.88
CA ALA A 186 0.87 3.68 6.58
C ALA A 186 -0.16 2.95 7.44
N MET A 187 -1.28 3.60 7.70
CA MET A 187 -2.48 2.92 8.19
C MET A 187 -3.53 2.83 7.10
N TYR A 188 -4.23 1.70 7.08
CA TYR A 188 -5.34 1.42 6.17
C TYR A 188 -6.56 1.01 6.98
N TRP A 189 -7.69 1.64 6.73
CA TRP A 189 -8.98 1.31 7.34
C TRP A 189 -9.90 0.72 6.29
N ARG A 190 -10.56 -0.37 6.66
CA ARG A 190 -11.48 -1.10 5.80
C ARG A 190 -12.93 -0.74 6.12
N GLY A 191 -13.64 -0.23 5.12
CA GLY A 191 -14.94 0.42 5.33
C GLY A 191 -16.14 -0.49 5.54
N ASP A 192 -16.05 -1.78 5.21
CA ASP A 192 -17.13 -2.76 5.42
C ASP A 192 -17.09 -3.43 6.81
N THR A 193 -15.90 -3.52 7.43
CA THR A 193 -15.69 -4.26 8.69
C THR A 193 -15.19 -3.39 9.83
N GLY A 194 -14.58 -2.23 9.54
CA GLY A 194 -13.98 -1.37 10.56
C GLY A 194 -12.55 -1.76 10.96
N GLU A 195 -11.93 -2.71 10.25
CA GLU A 195 -10.57 -3.16 10.53
C GLU A 195 -9.54 -2.08 10.14
N ILE A 196 -8.56 -1.84 11.01
CA ILE A 196 -7.42 -0.97 10.77
C ILE A 196 -6.16 -1.83 10.72
N TRP A 197 -5.37 -1.67 9.66
CA TRP A 197 -4.02 -2.20 9.56
C TRP A 197 -3.01 -1.06 9.66
N ALA A 198 -2.10 -1.15 10.63
CA ALA A 198 -0.96 -0.26 10.77
C ALA A 198 0.29 -0.99 10.29
N ILE A 199 0.86 -0.58 9.16
CA ILE A 199 1.91 -1.31 8.45
C ILE A 199 3.19 -0.47 8.43
N VAL A 200 4.28 -1.01 8.98
CA VAL A 200 5.61 -0.44 8.82
C VAL A 200 6.13 -0.80 7.44
N THR A 201 6.53 0.20 6.66
CA THR A 201 7.13 -0.03 5.34
C THR A 201 8.61 -0.37 5.51
N SER A 202 9.00 -1.60 5.17
CA SER A 202 10.38 -2.11 5.21
C SER A 202 10.92 -2.49 3.83
N GLY A 203 10.14 -2.29 2.76
CA GLY A 203 10.48 -2.75 1.42
C GLY A 203 10.35 -4.28 1.33
N PRO A 204 11.21 -4.98 0.58
CA PRO A 204 11.13 -6.44 0.48
C PRO A 204 11.51 -7.14 1.78
N SER A 205 12.18 -6.47 2.72
CA SER A 205 12.53 -7.05 4.02
C SER A 205 11.33 -7.16 4.94
N ALA A 206 11.37 -8.13 5.86
CA ALA A 206 10.38 -8.30 6.90
C ALA A 206 10.27 -7.06 7.81
N GLY A 207 9.08 -6.50 7.86
CA GLY A 207 8.65 -5.43 8.76
C GLY A 207 7.58 -5.95 9.71
N ARG A 208 6.88 -5.03 10.38
CA ARG A 208 5.80 -5.36 11.32
C ARG A 208 4.51 -4.68 10.91
N TYR A 209 3.40 -5.33 11.23
CA TYR A 209 2.11 -4.68 11.23
C TYR A 209 1.29 -5.04 12.47
N TRP A 210 0.28 -4.22 12.72
CA TRP A 210 -0.75 -4.45 13.72
C TRP A 210 -2.11 -4.38 13.05
N THR A 211 -3.07 -5.14 13.56
CA THR A 211 -4.47 -5.01 13.20
C THR A 211 -5.31 -4.73 14.44
N ALA A 212 -6.32 -3.89 14.29
CA ALA A 212 -7.32 -3.66 15.32
C ALA A 212 -8.68 -3.40 14.67
N GLN A 213 -9.75 -3.86 15.31
CA GLN A 213 -11.08 -3.36 14.99
C GLN A 213 -11.21 -1.98 15.62
N GLN A 214 -11.62 -0.98 14.84
CA GLN A 214 -11.87 0.34 15.39
C GLN A 214 -12.87 0.22 16.54
N SER A 215 -12.46 0.63 17.73
CA SER A 215 -13.31 0.55 18.92
C SER A 215 -13.24 1.85 19.70
N GLY A 216 -14.38 2.51 19.89
CA GLY A 216 -14.50 3.65 20.81
C GLY A 216 -14.17 5.03 20.23
N GLU A 217 -14.23 6.00 21.12
CA GLU A 217 -13.98 7.42 20.86
C GLU A 217 -12.49 7.74 20.96
N GLU A 218 -12.05 8.78 20.25
CA GLU A 218 -10.68 9.26 20.35
C GLU A 218 -10.39 9.82 21.75
N ALA A 219 -9.30 9.34 22.36
CA ALA A 219 -8.77 9.98 23.56
C ALA A 219 -8.18 11.35 23.19
N ASN A 220 -8.70 12.41 23.80
CA ASN A 220 -8.09 13.73 23.71
C ASN A 220 -6.82 13.77 24.55
N ALA A 221 -5.69 14.02 23.91
CA ALA A 221 -4.42 14.28 24.57
C ALA A 221 -3.75 15.46 23.87
N ASP A 222 -3.24 16.41 24.65
CA ASP A 222 -2.41 17.50 24.14
C ASP A 222 -1.04 16.91 23.76
N ILE A 223 -0.84 16.72 22.46
CA ILE A 223 0.40 16.19 21.90
C ILE A 223 1.08 17.30 21.10
N LEU A 224 2.34 17.57 21.45
CA LEU A 224 3.16 18.50 20.68
C LEU A 224 3.49 17.89 19.32
N VAL A 225 3.02 18.53 18.26
CA VAL A 225 3.19 18.06 16.88
C VAL A 225 4.40 18.75 16.25
N PRO A 226 5.39 18.00 15.72
CA PRO A 226 6.48 18.61 14.96
C PRO A 226 5.98 19.31 13.69
N GLU A 227 6.76 20.28 13.19
CA GLU A 227 6.41 21.02 11.97
C GLU A 227 6.22 20.08 10.77
N GLY A 228 5.13 20.31 10.02
CA GLY A 228 4.82 19.52 8.82
C GLY A 228 4.25 18.13 9.09
N LEU A 229 4.08 17.74 10.35
CA LEU A 229 3.43 16.50 10.76
C LEU A 229 2.04 16.78 11.34
N ARG A 230 1.24 15.72 11.51
CA ARG A 230 -0.07 15.81 12.16
C ARG A 230 -0.35 14.61 13.05
N VAL A 231 -1.19 14.84 14.06
CA VAL A 231 -1.73 13.75 14.88
C VAL A 231 -2.85 13.11 14.06
N PRO A 232 -2.84 11.78 13.87
CA PRO A 232 -3.94 11.10 13.20
C PRO A 232 -5.25 11.28 13.99
N VAL A 233 -6.37 11.28 13.28
CA VAL A 233 -7.71 11.46 13.85
C VAL A 233 -8.55 10.20 13.66
N ARG A 234 -9.78 10.20 14.19
CA ARG A 234 -10.76 9.11 14.06
C ARG A 234 -10.17 7.74 14.42
N GLY A 235 -10.39 6.72 13.58
CA GLY A 235 -9.94 5.36 13.83
C GLY A 235 -8.41 5.24 13.92
N PHE A 236 -7.68 5.94 13.03
CA PHE A 236 -6.22 5.95 13.06
C PHE A 236 -5.69 6.64 14.31
N GLY A 237 -6.32 7.75 14.70
CA GLY A 237 -6.03 8.46 15.94
C GLY A 237 -6.27 7.60 17.17
N TRP A 238 -7.35 6.82 17.20
CA TRP A 238 -7.61 5.87 18.27
C TRP A 238 -6.51 4.81 18.35
N MET A 239 -6.17 4.13 17.23
CA MET A 239 -5.15 3.07 17.23
C MET A 239 -3.77 3.61 17.61
N TRP A 240 -3.38 4.75 17.05
CA TRP A 240 -2.10 5.38 17.29
C TRP A 240 -1.94 5.83 18.75
N ARG A 241 -3.00 6.30 19.41
CA ARG A 241 -2.94 6.67 20.84
C ARG A 241 -3.04 5.46 21.78
N SER A 242 -3.81 4.43 21.39
CA SER A 242 -4.11 3.28 22.25
C SER A 242 -3.01 2.21 22.23
N VAL A 243 -2.20 2.15 21.18
CA VAL A 243 -1.12 1.17 21.00
C VAL A 243 0.22 1.91 20.90
N PRO A 244 0.96 2.10 22.01
CA PRO A 244 2.23 2.83 22.01
C PRO A 244 3.24 2.28 20.99
N GLU A 245 3.28 0.97 20.79
CA GLU A 245 4.16 0.31 19.82
C GLU A 245 3.89 0.77 18.39
N VAL A 246 2.62 1.02 18.05
CA VAL A 246 2.22 1.52 16.73
C VAL A 246 2.68 2.96 16.56
N ARG A 247 2.49 3.82 17.57
CA ARG A 247 2.98 5.20 17.55
C ARG A 247 4.50 5.26 17.40
N ASP A 248 5.21 4.48 18.20
CA ASP A 248 6.67 4.48 18.20
C ASP A 248 7.22 3.90 16.88
N ALA A 249 6.57 2.88 16.32
CA ALA A 249 6.97 2.31 15.04
C ALA A 249 6.68 3.23 13.84
N LEU A 250 5.49 3.85 13.77
CA LEU A 250 5.08 4.62 12.59
C LEU A 250 5.50 6.10 12.64
N GLY A 251 5.61 6.69 13.82
CA GLY A 251 5.78 8.13 13.99
C GLY A 251 4.48 8.89 13.79
N PHE A 252 4.54 10.16 13.41
CA PHE A 252 3.35 10.98 13.14
C PHE A 252 2.82 10.79 11.71
N ALA A 253 1.59 11.23 11.47
CA ALA A 253 1.04 11.26 10.12
C ALA A 253 1.67 12.40 9.30
N ARG A 254 1.94 12.13 8.02
CA ARG A 254 2.43 13.11 7.04
C ARG A 254 1.31 13.67 6.16
N THR A 255 0.28 12.87 5.91
CA THR A 255 -0.85 13.23 5.04
C THR A 255 -2.14 13.28 5.82
N ASP A 256 -3.15 13.95 5.25
CA ASP A 256 -4.53 13.74 5.66
C ASP A 256 -5.01 12.33 5.29
N GLU A 257 -6.13 11.93 5.87
CA GLU A 257 -6.86 10.71 5.50
C GLU A 257 -7.36 10.81 4.05
N GLN A 258 -7.14 9.76 3.26
CA GLN A 258 -7.55 9.69 1.87
C GLN A 258 -8.44 8.48 1.64
N GLU A 259 -9.63 8.70 1.10
CA GLU A 259 -10.48 7.60 0.63
C GLU A 259 -9.89 6.96 -0.63
N LEU A 260 -9.90 5.63 -0.67
CA LEU A 260 -9.38 4.88 -1.79
C LEU A 260 -10.08 3.53 -1.97
N ALA A 261 -9.84 2.90 -3.12
CA ALA A 261 -10.29 1.55 -3.40
C ALA A 261 -9.18 0.56 -3.02
N MET A 262 -9.54 -0.44 -2.23
CA MET A 262 -8.64 -1.51 -1.82
C MET A 262 -9.11 -2.86 -2.32
N GLN A 263 -8.14 -3.76 -2.46
CA GLN A 263 -8.39 -5.15 -2.76
C GLN A 263 -7.57 -6.01 -1.82
N SER A 264 -8.15 -7.12 -1.37
CA SER A 264 -7.44 -8.08 -0.53
C SER A 264 -7.75 -9.50 -0.95
N GLN A 265 -6.74 -10.37 -0.91
CA GLN A 265 -6.94 -11.82 -1.03
C GLN A 265 -6.36 -12.47 0.21
N ARG A 266 -7.17 -13.27 0.91
CA ARG A 266 -6.71 -13.99 2.10
C ARG A 266 -6.11 -15.33 1.71
N PHE A 267 -5.05 -15.67 2.43
CA PHE A 267 -4.30 -16.91 2.34
C PHE A 267 -4.43 -17.68 3.66
N GLU A 268 -3.96 -18.92 3.69
CA GLU A 268 -3.97 -19.77 4.89
C GLU A 268 -3.31 -19.10 6.10
N SER A 269 -2.19 -18.42 5.85
CA SER A 269 -1.37 -17.80 6.90
C SER A 269 -1.18 -16.29 6.69
N GLY A 270 -2.10 -15.62 6.01
CA GLY A 270 -2.00 -14.17 5.83
C GLY A 270 -2.95 -13.58 4.81
N LEU A 271 -2.59 -12.43 4.26
CA LEU A 271 -3.31 -11.80 3.16
C LEU A 271 -2.36 -10.96 2.30
N LEU A 272 -2.74 -10.79 1.03
CA LEU A 272 -2.24 -9.71 0.20
C LEU A 272 -3.22 -8.55 0.27
N LEU A 273 -2.71 -7.34 0.48
CA LEU A 273 -3.45 -6.08 0.47
C LEU A 273 -2.93 -5.20 -0.65
N LEU A 274 -3.81 -4.73 -1.52
CA LEU A 274 -3.51 -3.79 -2.60
C LEU A 274 -4.22 -2.47 -2.35
N ASP A 275 -3.44 -1.40 -2.29
CA ASP A 275 -3.93 -0.04 -2.48
C ASP A 275 -4.01 0.26 -3.98
N SER A 276 -5.23 0.30 -4.53
CA SER A 276 -5.42 0.47 -5.98
C SER A 276 -5.07 1.88 -6.46
N SER A 277 -4.97 2.87 -5.55
CA SER A 277 -4.64 4.25 -5.92
C SER A 277 -3.14 4.45 -6.12
N SER A 278 -2.32 3.75 -5.35
CA SER A 278 -0.87 3.84 -5.39
C SER A 278 -0.21 2.66 -6.11
N GLY A 279 -0.94 1.57 -6.36
CA GLY A 279 -0.40 0.35 -6.95
C GLY A 279 0.55 -0.40 -6.01
N LEU A 280 0.44 -0.15 -4.70
CA LEU A 280 1.28 -0.77 -3.69
C LEU A 280 0.62 -2.01 -3.11
N VAL A 281 1.38 -3.10 -3.07
CA VAL A 281 0.97 -4.39 -2.50
C VAL A 281 1.75 -4.67 -1.23
N PHE A 282 1.04 -5.14 -0.21
CA PHE A 282 1.62 -5.62 1.04
C PHE A 282 1.25 -7.08 1.27
N ALA A 283 2.20 -7.87 1.74
CA ALA A 283 1.93 -9.21 2.25
C ALA A 283 1.95 -9.17 3.78
N LEU A 284 0.81 -9.48 4.39
CA LEU A 284 0.63 -9.45 5.85
C LEU A 284 0.49 -10.88 6.36
N ILE A 285 1.46 -11.34 7.14
CA ILE A 285 1.50 -12.69 7.70
C ILE A 285 0.84 -12.69 9.07
N VAL A 286 0.05 -13.71 9.37
CA VAL A 286 -0.72 -13.88 10.62
C VAL A 286 0.06 -13.63 11.93
N ASP A 287 1.38 -13.80 11.91
CA ASP A 287 2.25 -13.56 13.07
C ASP A 287 2.60 -12.08 13.33
N GLY A 288 2.08 -11.16 12.51
CA GLY A 288 2.36 -9.73 12.60
C GLY A 288 3.53 -9.26 11.73
N THR A 289 4.11 -10.14 10.89
CA THR A 289 5.12 -9.75 9.90
C THR A 289 4.48 -9.11 8.67
N ALA A 290 5.02 -8.00 8.20
CA ALA A 290 4.64 -7.38 6.93
C ALA A 290 5.79 -7.41 5.93
N TYR A 291 5.50 -7.62 4.65
CA TYR A 291 6.45 -7.42 3.56
C TYR A 291 5.89 -6.39 2.58
N GLY A 292 6.78 -5.65 1.95
CA GLY A 292 6.46 -4.61 0.99
C GLY A 292 6.71 -3.18 1.52
N PRO A 293 6.31 -2.17 0.75
CA PRO A 293 5.43 -2.30 -0.41
C PRO A 293 6.12 -2.93 -1.63
N PHE A 294 5.38 -3.76 -2.36
CA PHE A 294 5.71 -4.22 -3.70
C PHE A 294 4.95 -3.38 -4.74
N GLY A 295 5.55 -3.13 -5.89
CA GLY A 295 4.85 -2.56 -7.03
C GLY A 295 4.14 -3.65 -7.84
N ILE A 296 3.00 -3.29 -8.45
CA ILE A 296 2.31 -4.12 -9.45
C ILE A 296 2.93 -4.00 -10.85
#